data_AF-A0A914JN47-F1
#
_entry.id   AF-A0A914JN47-F1
#
_cell.length_a   1.000
_cell.length_b   1.000
_cell.length_c   1.000
_cell.angle_alpha   90.00
_cell.angle_beta   90.00
_cell.angle_gamma   90.00
#
_symmetry.space_group_name_H-M   'P 1'
#
loop_
_entity.id
_entity.type
_entity.pdbx_description
1 polymer ?
#
loop_
_entity_poly.entity_id
_entity_poly.type
_entity_poly.pdbx_seq_one_letter_code
_entity_poly.pdbx_strand_id
1 'polypeptide(L)'
;RRHEYDGKQLPEARVLVLYTGGTVGMRCKESGVYEPEPHYLPLAIREIPPLNDKEYVDEFYGHVKVQPYCLPPVRNTKKRVVYWLVEYEPLLDSSDMTFDDWIRIARDIQKSYHDYDGFVVLQGTDTLAYTAAALSFMMEDLGKPVVITGAQ
;
A
#
# COMPACT_ATOMS: atom_id res chain seq x y z
N ARG A 1 15.50 -22.64 25.88
CA ARG A 1 16.36 -21.65 25.20
C ARG A 1 15.59 -21.14 23.98
N ARG A 2 14.91 -19.99 24.08
CA ARG A 2 14.33 -19.35 22.90
C ARG A 2 15.49 -18.69 22.16
N HIS A 3 15.76 -19.11 20.94
CA HIS A 3 16.60 -18.33 20.03
C HIS A 3 15.78 -17.09 19.69
N GLU A 4 16.15 -15.94 20.26
CA GLU A 4 15.76 -14.64 19.70
C GLU A 4 16.35 -14.58 18.30
N TYR A 5 15.50 -14.73 17.29
CA TYR A 5 15.89 -14.45 15.91
C TYR A 5 16.15 -12.95 15.82
N ASP A 6 17.36 -12.56 15.46
CA ASP A 6 17.64 -11.18 15.07
C ASP A 6 16.80 -10.87 13.82
N GLY A 7 15.77 -10.03 13.99
CA GLY A 7 14.80 -9.72 12.95
C GLY A 7 15.43 -9.10 11.70
N LYS A 8 16.67 -8.62 11.78
CA LYS A 8 17.38 -7.95 10.68
C LYS A 8 17.76 -8.86 9.50
N GLN A 9 17.83 -10.18 9.69
CA GLN A 9 18.29 -11.13 8.66
C GLN A 9 17.17 -11.98 8.02
N LEU A 10 15.89 -11.69 8.31
CA LEU A 10 14.79 -12.45 7.71
C LEU A 10 14.66 -12.12 6.21
N PRO A 11 14.34 -13.10 5.35
CA PRO A 11 14.07 -12.84 3.94
C PRO A 11 12.91 -11.85 3.77
N GLU A 12 12.98 -11.01 2.74
CA GLU A 12 11.94 -10.02 2.48
C GLU A 12 10.73 -10.63 1.77
N ALA A 13 9.55 -10.11 2.09
CA ALA A 13 8.35 -10.17 1.27
C ALA A 13 8.13 -8.77 0.72
N ARG A 14 8.09 -8.64 -0.61
CA ARG A 14 7.95 -7.35 -1.30
C ARG A 14 6.48 -7.10 -1.60
N VAL A 15 5.92 -6.01 -1.10
CA VAL A 15 4.49 -5.66 -1.32
C VAL A 15 4.39 -4.35 -2.09
N LEU A 16 3.51 -4.29 -3.08
CA LEU A 16 3.17 -3.04 -3.74
C LEU A 16 1.84 -2.51 -3.18
N VAL A 17 1.86 -1.27 -2.71
CA VAL A 17 0.67 -0.56 -2.23
C VAL A 17 0.30 0.48 -3.28
N LEU A 18 -0.87 0.33 -3.90
CA LEU A 18 -1.46 1.31 -4.80
C LEU A 18 -2.42 2.17 -3.98
N TYR A 19 -2.09 3.45 -3.80
CA TYR A 19 -2.93 4.42 -3.11
C TYR A 19 -3.74 5.22 -4.13
N THR A 20 -5.00 4.85 -4.29
CA THR A 20 -5.90 5.42 -5.30
C THR A 20 -6.70 6.60 -4.77
N GLY A 21 -6.83 6.74 -3.44
CA GLY A 21 -7.55 7.83 -2.78
C GLY A 21 -8.47 7.34 -1.67
N GLY A 22 -9.58 8.05 -1.47
CA GLY A 22 -10.48 7.85 -0.35
C GLY A 22 -10.06 8.55 0.95
N THR A 23 -10.93 8.45 1.95
CA THR A 23 -10.86 9.13 3.26
C THR A 23 -9.58 8.86 4.04
N VAL A 24 -8.94 7.69 3.82
CA VAL A 24 -7.72 7.25 4.54
C VAL A 24 -6.56 8.24 4.49
N GLY A 25 -6.48 9.09 3.46
CA GLY A 25 -5.49 10.16 3.35
C GLY A 25 -6.11 11.53 3.09
N MET A 26 -7.39 11.73 3.39
CA MET A 26 -8.02 13.04 3.33
C MET A 26 -7.65 13.88 4.55
N ARG A 27 -7.63 15.21 4.37
CA ARG A 27 -7.47 16.16 5.48
C ARG A 27 -8.67 17.08 5.57
N CYS A 28 -9.08 17.34 6.80
CA CYS A 28 -10.07 18.38 7.10
C CYS A 28 -9.42 19.75 6.83
N LYS A 29 -9.99 20.50 5.88
CA LYS A 29 -9.61 21.88 5.60
C LYS A 29 -10.24 22.81 6.65
N GLU A 30 -9.82 24.08 6.67
CA GLU A 30 -10.39 25.09 7.58
C GLU A 30 -11.91 25.26 7.43
N SER A 31 -12.45 24.91 6.26
CA SER A 31 -13.89 24.90 5.97
C SER A 31 -14.67 23.76 6.64
N GLY A 32 -14.00 22.78 7.24
CA GLY A 32 -14.61 21.57 7.80
C GLY A 32 -14.90 20.46 6.77
N VAL A 33 -14.55 20.68 5.51
CA VAL A 33 -14.69 19.69 4.43
C VAL A 33 -13.42 18.84 4.36
N TYR A 34 -13.59 17.53 4.19
CA TYR A 34 -12.49 16.60 3.96
C TYR A 34 -12.21 16.50 2.47
N GLU A 35 -10.94 16.68 2.11
CA GLU A 35 -10.48 16.62 0.71
C GLU A 35 -9.20 15.79 0.63
N PRO A 36 -8.94 15.11 -0.51
CA PRO A 36 -7.66 14.45 -0.74
C PRO A 36 -6.51 15.46 -0.66
N GLU A 37 -5.42 15.10 0.03
CA GLU A 37 -4.22 15.92 0.10
C GLU A 37 -3.03 15.13 -0.47
N PRO A 38 -2.54 15.47 -1.68
CA PRO A 38 -1.41 14.78 -2.28
C PRO A 38 -0.20 14.72 -1.35
N HIS A 39 0.45 13.56 -1.32
CA HIS A 39 1.64 13.25 -0.53
C HIS A 39 1.44 13.22 0.98
N TYR A 40 0.26 13.57 1.51
CA TYR A 40 0.02 13.59 2.95
C TYR A 40 0.20 12.21 3.58
N LEU A 41 -0.54 11.20 3.10
CA LEU A 41 -0.50 9.86 3.67
C LEU A 41 0.88 9.20 3.54
N PRO A 42 1.56 9.23 2.35
CA PRO A 42 2.90 8.70 2.22
C PRO A 42 3.92 9.34 3.18
N LEU A 43 3.84 10.66 3.41
CA LEU A 43 4.70 11.36 4.35
C LEU A 43 4.36 11.01 5.80
N ALA A 44 3.07 10.95 6.14
CA ALA A 44 2.62 10.60 7.48
C ALA A 44 3.11 9.19 7.89
N ILE A 45 3.00 8.21 6.98
CA ILE A 45 3.44 6.83 7.23
C ILE A 45 4.93 6.76 7.59
N ARG A 46 5.78 7.64 7.05
CA ARG A 46 7.22 7.65 7.38
C ARG A 46 7.48 7.86 8.86
N GLU A 47 6.60 8.60 9.53
CA GLU A 47 6.73 8.99 10.92
C GLU A 47 5.90 8.10 11.87
N ILE A 48 5.25 7.04 11.36
CA ILE A 48 4.42 6.11 12.16
C ILE A 48 5.21 4.82 12.41
N PRO A 49 5.79 4.60 13.62
CA PRO A 49 6.67 3.45 13.85
C PRO A 49 6.03 2.08 13.59
N PRO A 50 4.74 1.83 13.91
CA PRO A 50 4.09 0.57 13.55
C PRO A 50 4.00 0.28 12.04
N LEU A 51 4.13 1.31 11.19
CA LEU A 51 4.03 1.21 9.74
C LEU A 51 5.39 1.44 9.05
N ASN A 52 6.38 2.00 9.74
CA ASN A 52 7.69 2.30 9.19
C ASN A 52 8.81 2.13 10.23
N ASP A 53 9.56 1.04 10.09
CA ASP A 53 10.84 0.76 10.74
C ASP A 53 11.93 1.56 10.02
N LYS A 54 12.15 2.79 10.47
CA LYS A 54 13.05 3.75 9.83
C LYS A 54 14.49 3.27 9.88
N GLU A 55 14.91 2.67 11.00
CA GLU A 55 16.26 2.15 11.17
C GLU A 55 16.57 1.07 10.12
N TYR A 56 15.62 0.16 9.86
CA TYR A 56 15.78 -0.84 8.80
C TYR A 56 15.86 -0.19 7.41
N VAL A 57 14.98 0.78 7.11
CA VAL A 57 14.99 1.46 5.80
C VAL A 57 16.30 2.23 5.59
N ASP A 58 16.79 2.95 6.59
CA ASP A 58 18.03 3.72 6.47
C ASP A 58 19.25 2.80 6.30
N GLU A 59 19.30 1.69 7.03
CA GLU A 59 20.41 0.72 6.98
C GLU A 59 20.47 -0.02 5.63
N PHE A 60 19.34 -0.53 5.11
CA PHE A 60 19.31 -1.40 3.93
C PHE A 60 18.96 -0.66 2.63
N TYR A 61 18.24 0.45 2.71
CA TYR A 61 17.71 1.20 1.56
C TYR A 61 18.15 2.68 1.55
N GLY A 62 19.02 3.12 2.46
CA GLY A 62 19.49 4.52 2.52
C GLY A 62 20.20 5.00 1.23
N HIS A 63 20.67 4.07 0.39
CA HIS A 63 21.36 4.36 -0.86
C HIS A 63 20.43 4.47 -2.10
N VAL A 64 19.16 4.03 -2.00
CA VAL A 64 18.23 4.10 -3.14
C VAL A 64 17.47 5.43 -3.15
N LYS A 65 17.27 6.00 -4.33
CA LYS A 65 16.56 7.28 -4.51
C LYS A 65 15.12 7.23 -4.04
N VAL A 66 14.43 6.12 -4.30
CA VAL A 66 13.05 5.89 -3.87
C VAL A 66 13.08 4.82 -2.80
N GLN A 67 13.03 5.27 -1.55
CA GLN A 67 13.07 4.37 -0.40
C GLN A 67 11.72 3.64 -0.26
N PRO A 68 11.69 2.32 -0.05
CA PRO A 68 10.49 1.65 0.42
C PRO A 68 10.19 2.00 1.87
N TYR A 69 9.07 1.51 2.35
CA TYR A 69 8.72 1.44 3.76
C TYR A 69 8.97 0.02 4.26
N CYS A 70 9.15 -0.15 5.56
CA CYS A 70 9.29 -1.46 6.16
C CYS A 70 8.42 -1.58 7.41
N LEU A 71 7.61 -2.62 7.54
CA LEU A 71 6.91 -2.88 8.80
C LEU A 71 7.91 -3.39 9.85
N PRO A 72 7.78 -3.06 11.14
CA PRO A 72 8.54 -3.71 12.21
C PRO A 72 8.34 -5.24 12.23
N PRO A 73 9.22 -6.01 12.90
CA PRO A 73 9.11 -7.47 12.90
C PRO A 73 7.76 -7.93 13.45
N VAL A 74 6.96 -8.58 12.62
CA VAL A 74 5.63 -9.08 13.02
C VAL A 74 5.80 -10.39 13.78
N ARG A 75 5.04 -10.57 14.86
CA ARG A 75 5.05 -11.85 15.59
C ARG A 75 4.59 -12.97 14.66
N ASN A 76 5.27 -14.12 14.71
CA ASN A 76 4.96 -15.32 13.94
C ASN A 76 5.13 -15.21 12.42
N THR A 77 5.72 -14.14 11.87
CA THR A 77 6.23 -14.16 10.49
C THR A 77 7.72 -14.49 10.47
N LYS A 78 8.14 -15.19 9.42
CA LYS A 78 9.57 -15.46 9.13
C LYS A 78 10.12 -14.56 8.02
N LYS A 79 9.39 -13.48 7.67
CA LYS A 79 9.77 -12.54 6.61
C LYS A 79 9.72 -11.09 7.09
N ARG A 80 10.58 -10.24 6.54
CA ARG A 80 10.43 -8.77 6.62
C ARG A 80 9.44 -8.31 5.56
N VAL A 81 8.42 -7.55 5.93
CA VAL A 81 7.51 -6.96 4.94
C VAL A 81 8.08 -5.60 4.56
N VAL A 82 8.56 -5.50 3.32
CA VAL A 82 9.03 -4.26 2.71
C VAL A 82 8.03 -3.88 1.64
N TYR A 83 7.57 -2.64 1.64
CA TYR A 83 6.51 -2.21 0.75
C TYR A 83 6.80 -0.89 0.06
N TRP A 84 6.34 -0.79 -1.19
CA TRP A 84 6.44 0.40 -2.01
C TRP A 84 5.05 1.00 -2.14
N LEU A 85 4.92 2.30 -1.93
CA LEU A 85 3.64 3.01 -2.04
C LEU A 85 3.67 3.87 -3.31
N VAL A 86 2.77 3.57 -4.24
CA VAL A 86 2.51 4.36 -5.43
C VAL A 86 1.22 5.13 -5.22
N GLU A 87 1.37 6.45 -5.09
CA GLU A 87 0.25 7.38 -4.99
C GLU A 87 -0.24 7.74 -6.40
N TYR A 88 -1.56 7.64 -6.62
CA TYR A 88 -2.18 8.04 -7.87
C TYR A 88 -2.33 9.55 -7.96
N GLU A 89 -2.12 10.06 -9.16
CA GLU A 89 -2.42 11.44 -9.53
C GLU A 89 -3.46 11.41 -10.67
N PRO A 90 -4.63 12.07 -10.51
CA PRO A 90 -5.14 12.62 -9.25
C PRO A 90 -5.53 11.52 -8.24
N LEU A 91 -5.56 11.87 -6.95
CA LEU A 91 -6.22 11.05 -5.93
C LEU A 91 -7.74 11.10 -6.15
N LEU A 92 -8.39 9.94 -6.09
CA LEU A 92 -9.81 9.80 -6.38
C LEU A 92 -10.64 9.77 -5.09
N ASP A 93 -11.80 10.44 -5.13
CA ASP A 93 -12.92 10.04 -4.28
C ASP A 93 -13.43 8.69 -4.79
N SER A 94 -13.71 7.73 -3.90
CA SER A 94 -14.21 6.41 -4.31
C SER A 94 -15.54 6.49 -5.07
N SER A 95 -16.38 7.48 -4.76
CA SER A 95 -17.64 7.71 -5.45
C SER A 95 -17.47 8.07 -6.93
N ASP A 96 -16.29 8.59 -7.31
CA ASP A 96 -15.95 8.99 -8.68
C ASP A 96 -15.20 7.90 -9.47
N MET A 97 -14.94 6.73 -8.89
CA MET A 97 -14.21 5.66 -9.60
C MET A 97 -15.02 5.08 -10.77
N THR A 98 -14.36 4.99 -11.92
CA THR A 98 -14.90 4.47 -13.17
C THR A 98 -14.24 3.15 -13.59
N PHE A 99 -14.73 2.57 -14.69
CA PHE A 99 -14.13 1.38 -15.29
C PHE A 99 -12.66 1.59 -15.70
N ASP A 100 -12.31 2.78 -16.20
CA ASP A 100 -10.94 3.10 -16.61
C ASP A 100 -9.97 3.10 -15.41
N ASP A 101 -10.45 3.48 -14.22
CA ASP A 101 -9.67 3.44 -12.99
C ASP A 101 -9.39 1.99 -12.55
N TRP A 102 -10.38 1.10 -12.67
CA TRP A 102 -10.19 -0.32 -12.40
C TRP A 102 -9.20 -0.96 -13.38
N ILE A 103 -9.29 -0.62 -14.67
CA ILE A 103 -8.32 -1.06 -15.68
C ILE A 103 -6.91 -0.59 -15.31
N ARG A 104 -6.76 0.67 -14.87
CA ARG A 104 -5.48 1.23 -14.45
C ARG A 104 -4.88 0.41 -13.31
N ILE A 105 -5.65 0.13 -12.25
CA ILE A 105 -5.22 -0.69 -11.11
C ILE A 105 -4.78 -2.08 -11.58
N ALA A 106 -5.61 -2.77 -12.37
CA ALA A 106 -5.30 -4.10 -12.88
C ALA A 106 -4.01 -4.12 -13.73
N ARG A 107 -3.82 -3.11 -14.60
CA ARG A 107 -2.61 -2.98 -15.43
C ARG A 107 -1.37 -2.70 -14.59
N ASP A 108 -1.46 -1.90 -13.54
CA ASP A 108 -0.32 -1.60 -12.68
C ASP A 108 0.10 -2.81 -11.85
N ILE A 109 -0.87 -3.59 -11.36
CA ILE A 109 -0.60 -4.90 -10.74
C ILE A 109 0.04 -5.86 -11.75
N GLN A 110 -0.51 -5.97 -12.97
CA GLN A 110 0.02 -6.85 -14.01
C GLN A 110 1.47 -6.53 -14.37
N LYS A 111 1.78 -5.24 -14.59
CA LYS A 111 3.15 -4.78 -14.91
C LYS A 111 4.14 -5.11 -13.81
N SER A 112 3.69 -5.03 -12.56
CA SER A 112 4.51 -5.24 -11.36
C SER A 112 4.47 -6.68 -10.87
N TYR A 113 3.76 -7.58 -11.57
CA TYR A 113 3.37 -8.87 -11.03
C TYR A 113 4.55 -9.74 -10.62
N HIS A 114 5.66 -9.68 -11.34
CA HIS A 114 6.86 -10.48 -11.05
C HIS A 114 7.79 -9.88 -9.99
N ASP A 115 7.70 -8.57 -9.74
CA ASP A 115 8.60 -7.84 -8.84
C ASP A 115 8.16 -7.84 -7.36
N TYR A 116 6.91 -8.21 -7.11
CA TYR A 116 6.26 -8.18 -5.80
C TYR A 116 5.60 -9.52 -5.46
N ASP A 117 5.56 -9.87 -4.17
CA ASP A 117 4.94 -11.08 -3.63
C ASP A 117 3.45 -10.91 -3.33
N GLY A 118 2.95 -9.67 -3.31
CA GLY A 118 1.55 -9.35 -3.05
C GLY A 118 1.26 -7.86 -3.23
N PHE A 119 -0.02 -7.53 -3.23
CA PHE A 119 -0.52 -6.19 -3.54
C PHE A 119 -1.52 -5.72 -2.49
N VAL A 120 -1.52 -4.43 -2.20
CA VAL A 120 -2.54 -3.74 -1.43
C VAL A 120 -3.07 -2.58 -2.27
N VAL A 121 -4.39 -2.42 -2.33
CA VAL A 121 -5.04 -1.27 -2.94
C VAL A 121 -5.74 -0.49 -1.83
N LEU A 122 -5.25 0.73 -1.56
CA LEU A 122 -5.86 1.67 -0.64
C LEU A 122 -6.86 2.53 -1.41
N GLN A 123 -8.13 2.47 -1.02
CA GLN A 123 -9.24 3.11 -1.70
C GLN A 123 -10.28 3.63 -0.70
N GLY A 124 -11.20 4.49 -1.15
CA GLY A 124 -12.35 4.91 -0.34
C GLY A 124 -13.41 3.82 -0.22
N THR A 125 -14.26 3.91 0.80
CA THR A 125 -15.20 2.84 1.16
C THR A 125 -16.44 2.76 0.29
N ASP A 126 -16.84 3.84 -0.39
CA ASP A 126 -18.14 3.94 -1.05
C ASP A 126 -18.32 2.93 -2.18
N THR A 127 -17.23 2.63 -2.89
CA THR A 127 -17.23 1.69 -4.02
C THR A 127 -16.28 0.51 -3.81
N LEU A 128 -15.80 0.28 -2.58
CA LEU A 128 -14.81 -0.76 -2.28
C LEU A 128 -15.24 -2.16 -2.70
N ALA A 129 -16.48 -2.53 -2.42
CA ALA A 129 -17.02 -3.82 -2.83
C ALA A 129 -17.12 -3.96 -4.37
N TYR A 130 -17.48 -2.89 -5.07
CA TYR A 130 -17.57 -2.87 -6.54
C TYR A 130 -16.19 -2.98 -7.18
N THR A 131 -15.20 -2.23 -6.67
CA THR A 131 -13.80 -2.33 -7.09
C THR A 131 -13.28 -3.75 -6.88
N ALA A 132 -13.53 -4.35 -5.72
CA ALA A 132 -13.11 -5.73 -5.44
C ALA A 132 -13.75 -6.76 -6.39
N ALA A 133 -15.04 -6.61 -6.69
CA ALA A 133 -15.72 -7.47 -7.65
C ALA A 133 -15.20 -7.28 -9.08
N ALA A 134 -15.02 -6.04 -9.55
CA ALA A 134 -14.49 -5.78 -10.88
C ALA A 134 -13.07 -6.36 -11.06
N LEU A 135 -12.21 -6.12 -10.08
CA LEU A 135 -10.83 -6.60 -10.08
C LEU A 135 -10.72 -8.12 -10.03
N SER A 136 -11.64 -8.83 -9.36
CA SER A 136 -11.64 -10.29 -9.32
C SER A 136 -11.95 -10.93 -10.68
N PHE A 137 -12.76 -10.26 -11.52
CA PHE A 137 -13.00 -10.71 -12.90
C PHE A 137 -11.89 -10.29 -13.86
N MET A 138 -11.23 -9.14 -13.63
CA MET A 138 -10.13 -8.67 -14.49
C MET A 138 -8.84 -9.46 -14.30
N MET A 139 -8.62 -10.04 -13.11
CA MET A 139 -7.39 -10.75 -12.74
C MET A 139 -7.60 -12.27 -12.70
N GLU A 140 -7.76 -12.86 -13.88
CA GLU A 140 -7.79 -14.32 -14.03
C GLU A 140 -6.43 -14.94 -13.64
N ASP A 141 -6.46 -16.16 -13.08
CA ASP A 141 -5.27 -16.92 -12.66
C ASP A 141 -4.32 -16.19 -11.68
N LEU A 142 -4.90 -15.40 -10.77
CA LEU A 142 -4.15 -14.68 -9.75
C LEU A 142 -3.51 -15.65 -8.73
N GLY A 143 -2.19 -15.81 -8.82
CA GLY A 143 -1.36 -16.64 -7.93
C GLY A 143 -0.74 -15.90 -6.73
N LYS A 144 -1.03 -14.60 -6.57
CA LYS A 144 -0.50 -13.74 -5.49
C LYS A 144 -1.64 -12.97 -4.80
N PRO A 145 -1.58 -12.72 -3.48
CA PRO A 145 -2.64 -12.01 -2.79
C PRO A 145 -2.75 -10.55 -3.25
N VAL A 146 -3.99 -10.10 -3.49
CA VAL A 146 -4.37 -8.70 -3.71
C VAL A 146 -5.39 -8.34 -2.63
N VAL A 147 -5.04 -7.41 -1.74
CA VAL A 147 -5.90 -6.95 -0.64
C VAL A 147 -6.41 -5.55 -0.95
N ILE A 148 -7.72 -5.35 -0.85
CA ILE A 148 -8.33 -4.02 -1.04
C ILE A 148 -8.84 -3.56 0.31
N THR A 149 -8.50 -2.34 0.72
CA THR A 149 -8.88 -1.79 2.02
C THR A 149 -9.06 -0.28 1.97
N GLY A 150 -9.80 0.25 2.94
CA GLY A 150 -10.10 1.67 3.10
C GLY A 150 -10.33 2.04 4.57
N ALA A 151 -10.73 3.28 4.82
CA ALA A 151 -11.10 3.78 6.15
C ALA A 151 -12.45 4.52 6.09
N GLN A 152 -13.11 4.67 7.23
CA GLN A 152 -14.32 5.50 7.38
C GLN A 152 -13.99 6.79 8.11
#